data_AF-A0A5I5A463-F1
#
_entry.id   AF-A0A5I5A463-F1
#
_cell.length_a   1.000
_cell.length_b   1.000
_cell.length_c   1.000
_cell.angle_alpha   90.00
_cell.angle_beta   90.00
_cell.angle_gamma   90.00
#
_symmetry.space_group_name_H-M   'P 1'
#
loop_
_entity.id
_entity.type
_entity.pdbx_description
1 polymer ?
#
loop_
_entity_poly.entity_id
_entity_poly.type
_entity_poly.pdbx_seq_one_letter_code
_entity_poly.pdbx_strand_id
1 'polypeptide(L)'
;MFKRPNTLPAKPLKTEAINDQQKKTSDAKFNRAALIAAVIISGLTYQKVDKLEERQTTVIVPYGAKASDLLISGESASAEYMRMLLRLIVADYGSVSKATIDSKFSSLLGLVYPDRAEAVRLKLNDRAKYFKQFNTVSQLMELLPEQPITITENPEGIKYNTAARKKYRIQFSVEQRKIIGEEAKPNETKRMYIDYTVSQGQFWILDIQG
;
A
#
# COMPACT_ATOMS: atom_id res chain seq x y z
N MET A 1 -88.57 22.34 -48.50
CA MET A 1 -87.12 22.57 -48.71
C MET A 1 -86.36 22.14 -47.46
N PHE A 2 -85.25 21.45 -47.67
CA PHE A 2 -84.49 20.51 -46.82
C PHE A 2 -84.14 20.91 -45.37
N LYS A 3 -84.39 19.98 -44.41
CA LYS A 3 -83.75 19.96 -43.08
C LYS A 3 -82.31 19.43 -43.22
N ARG A 4 -81.32 20.17 -42.71
CA ARG A 4 -79.91 19.71 -42.67
C ARG A 4 -79.70 18.72 -41.51
N PRO A 5 -78.98 17.60 -41.70
CA PRO A 5 -78.65 16.70 -40.61
C PRO A 5 -77.53 17.32 -39.76
N ASN A 6 -77.78 17.44 -38.46
CA ASN A 6 -76.78 17.87 -37.48
C ASN A 6 -76.05 16.62 -36.95
N THR A 7 -74.98 16.21 -37.63
CA THR A 7 -74.11 15.12 -37.16
C THR A 7 -72.96 15.71 -36.38
N LEU A 8 -73.00 15.60 -35.05
CA LEU A 8 -71.83 15.82 -34.19
C LEU A 8 -70.73 14.80 -34.58
N PRO A 9 -69.44 15.19 -34.61
CA PRO A 9 -68.37 14.24 -34.92
C PRO A 9 -68.36 13.14 -33.86
N ALA A 10 -68.46 11.88 -34.30
CA ALA A 10 -68.34 10.73 -33.42
C ALA A 10 -66.98 10.79 -32.71
N LYS A 11 -66.99 10.81 -31.38
CA LYS A 11 -65.76 10.65 -30.60
C LYS A 11 -65.11 9.32 -31.00
N PRO A 12 -63.80 9.28 -31.32
CA PRO A 12 -63.16 8.03 -31.69
C PRO A 12 -63.28 7.04 -30.53
N LEU A 13 -63.82 5.85 -30.82
CA LEU A 13 -63.89 4.73 -29.89
C LEU A 13 -62.47 4.38 -29.42
N LYS A 14 -62.17 4.71 -28.16
CA LYS A 14 -60.96 4.23 -27.49
C LYS A 14 -61.20 2.77 -27.13
N THR A 15 -60.90 1.86 -28.06
CA THR A 15 -60.95 0.42 -27.82
C THR A 15 -59.87 0.03 -26.82
N GLU A 16 -60.21 -0.72 -25.77
CA GLU A 16 -59.32 -1.09 -24.65
C GLU A 16 -57.98 -1.71 -25.11
N ALA A 17 -58.00 -2.44 -26.23
CA ALA A 17 -56.80 -3.01 -26.85
C ALA A 17 -55.74 -1.98 -27.29
N ILE A 18 -56.16 -0.77 -27.70
CA ILE A 18 -55.23 0.31 -28.09
C ILE A 18 -54.57 0.93 -26.84
N ASN A 19 -55.30 0.99 -25.72
CA ASN A 19 -54.78 1.51 -24.45
C ASN A 19 -53.73 0.56 -23.83
N ASP A 20 -53.96 -0.75 -23.90
CA ASP A 20 -53.02 -1.76 -23.41
C ASP A 20 -51.74 -1.85 -24.25
N GLN A 21 -51.84 -1.67 -25.57
CA GLN A 21 -50.66 -1.60 -26.44
C GLN A 21 -49.84 -0.33 -26.19
N GLN A 22 -50.50 0.82 -25.96
CA GLN A 22 -49.82 2.06 -25.58
C GLN A 22 -49.14 1.94 -24.21
N LYS A 23 -49.77 1.26 -23.25
CA LYS A 23 -49.19 1.01 -21.93
C LYS A 23 -47.97 0.08 -22.01
N LYS A 24 -48.04 -1.04 -22.73
CA LYS A 24 -46.89 -1.96 -22.93
C LYS A 24 -45.71 -1.28 -23.63
N THR A 25 -45.96 -0.42 -24.62
CA THR A 25 -44.89 0.32 -25.31
C THR A 25 -44.29 1.43 -24.44
N SER A 26 -45.09 2.07 -23.59
CA SER A 26 -44.61 3.03 -22.58
C SER A 26 -43.76 2.34 -21.51
N ASP A 27 -44.22 1.22 -20.96
CA ASP A 27 -43.51 0.44 -19.95
C ASP A 27 -42.18 -0.11 -20.50
N ALA A 28 -42.16 -0.56 -21.76
CA ALA A 28 -40.93 -1.00 -22.41
C ALA A 28 -39.92 0.14 -22.60
N LYS A 29 -40.38 1.36 -22.95
CA LYS A 29 -39.53 2.55 -23.05
C LYS A 29 -39.01 2.98 -21.68
N PHE A 30 -39.85 2.95 -20.65
CA PHE A 30 -39.47 3.22 -19.27
C PHE A 30 -38.44 2.21 -18.76
N ASN A 31 -38.67 0.92 -18.95
CA ASN A 31 -37.75 -0.14 -18.55
C ASN A 31 -36.39 -0.03 -19.26
N ARG A 32 -36.39 0.32 -20.56
CA ARG A 32 -35.15 0.57 -21.31
C ARG A 32 -34.41 1.79 -20.76
N ALA A 33 -35.11 2.87 -20.44
CA ALA A 33 -34.51 4.06 -19.83
C ALA A 33 -33.95 3.76 -18.42
N ALA A 34 -34.68 2.99 -17.62
CA ALA A 34 -34.26 2.56 -16.29
C ALA A 34 -33.01 1.67 -16.33
N LEU A 35 -32.92 0.74 -17.30
CA LEU A 35 -31.72 -0.08 -17.53
C LEU A 35 -30.52 0.76 -17.92
N ILE A 36 -30.69 1.73 -18.83
CA ILE A 36 -29.61 2.65 -19.21
C ILE A 36 -29.15 3.47 -18.00
N ALA A 37 -30.09 4.01 -17.22
CA ALA A 37 -29.78 4.75 -16.00
C ALA A 37 -29.04 3.88 -14.97
N ALA A 38 -29.44 2.62 -14.79
CA ALA A 38 -28.77 1.69 -13.89
C ALA A 38 -27.31 1.43 -14.32
N VAL A 39 -27.06 1.20 -15.61
CA VAL A 39 -25.70 1.00 -16.15
C VAL A 39 -24.83 2.24 -15.94
N ILE A 40 -25.38 3.45 -16.17
CA ILE A 40 -24.66 4.70 -15.95
C ILE A 40 -24.32 4.88 -14.47
N ILE A 41 -25.28 4.65 -13.56
CA ILE A 41 -25.06 4.76 -12.11
C ILE A 41 -23.99 3.75 -11.67
N SER A 42 -24.07 2.50 -12.13
CA SER A 42 -23.06 1.47 -11.85
C SER A 42 -21.67 1.87 -12.34
N GLY A 43 -21.55 2.44 -13.54
CA GLY A 43 -20.29 2.94 -14.08
C GLY A 43 -19.70 4.09 -13.26
N LEU A 44 -20.55 5.03 -12.81
CA LEU A 44 -20.13 6.13 -11.94
C LEU A 44 -19.72 5.65 -10.54
N THR A 45 -20.42 4.66 -9.97
CA THR A 45 -20.02 4.05 -8.71
C THR A 45 -18.71 3.29 -8.83
N TYR A 46 -18.49 2.56 -9.92
CA TYR A 46 -17.23 1.88 -10.19
C TYR A 46 -16.06 2.86 -10.23
N GLN A 47 -16.18 3.96 -11.00
CA GLN A 47 -15.14 5.00 -11.05
C GLN A 47 -14.88 5.66 -9.68
N LYS A 48 -15.91 5.80 -8.84
CA LYS A 48 -15.72 6.35 -7.49
C LYS A 48 -15.02 5.36 -6.56
N VAL A 49 -15.39 4.08 -6.60
CA VAL A 49 -14.77 3.02 -5.79
C VAL A 49 -13.31 2.82 -6.21
N ASP A 50 -13.03 2.78 -7.50
CA ASP A 50 -11.68 2.68 -8.07
C ASP A 50 -10.79 3.86 -7.62
N LYS A 51 -11.34 5.09 -7.68
CA LYS A 51 -10.66 6.28 -7.13
C LYS A 51 -10.51 6.27 -5.62
N LEU A 52 -11.42 5.63 -4.88
CA LEU A 52 -11.33 5.50 -3.42
C LEU A 52 -10.26 4.49 -3.03
N GLU A 53 -10.12 3.40 -3.77
CA GLU A 53 -9.05 2.42 -3.61
C GLU A 53 -7.67 3.05 -3.87
N GLU A 54 -7.55 3.86 -4.93
CA GLU A 54 -6.32 4.62 -5.20
C GLU A 54 -5.99 5.68 -4.13
N ARG A 55 -7.00 6.23 -3.45
CA ARG A 55 -6.86 7.30 -2.44
C ARG A 55 -6.90 6.80 -1.00
N GLN A 56 -7.02 5.49 -0.79
CA GLN A 56 -7.17 4.94 0.55
C GLN A 56 -5.89 5.20 1.37
N THR A 57 -6.04 6.00 2.41
CA THR A 57 -4.97 6.36 3.36
C THR A 57 -5.15 5.47 4.58
N THR A 58 -4.32 4.45 4.76
CA THR A 58 -4.37 3.63 5.96
C THR A 58 -3.56 4.32 7.06
N VAL A 59 -4.25 4.86 8.06
CA VAL A 59 -3.62 5.50 9.22
C VAL A 59 -3.55 4.49 10.36
N ILE A 60 -2.35 3.94 10.62
CA ILE A 60 -2.11 3.09 11.79
C ILE A 60 -1.67 4.01 12.93
N VAL A 61 -2.53 4.20 13.94
CA VAL A 61 -2.24 5.05 15.11
C VAL A 61 -1.93 4.18 16.33
N PRO A 62 -0.67 4.13 16.80
CA PRO A 62 -0.34 3.60 18.11
C PRO A 62 -0.76 4.60 19.20
N TYR A 63 -1.09 4.12 20.40
CA TYR A 63 -1.38 4.98 21.56
C TYR A 63 -0.24 5.98 21.80
N GLY A 64 -0.55 7.29 21.75
CA GLY A 64 0.39 8.39 22.05
C GLY A 64 0.90 9.18 20.85
N ALA A 65 0.67 8.75 19.61
CA ALA A 65 1.03 9.52 18.41
C ALA A 65 -0.17 10.36 17.89
N LYS A 66 0.06 11.61 17.47
CA LYS A 66 -0.97 12.40 16.77
C LYS A 66 -1.15 11.81 15.36
N ALA A 67 -2.37 11.45 14.98
CA ALA A 67 -2.69 10.76 13.72
C ALA A 67 -2.20 11.46 12.44
N SER A 68 -1.93 12.76 12.48
CA SER A 68 -1.34 13.54 11.37
C SER A 68 0.12 13.24 11.09
N ASP A 69 0.84 12.72 12.08
CA ASP A 69 2.30 12.59 12.02
C ASP A 69 2.72 11.22 11.45
N LEU A 70 1.77 10.27 11.37
CA LEU A 70 1.95 8.92 10.85
C LEU A 70 1.06 8.67 9.62
N LEU A 71 1.22 9.51 8.59
CA LEU A 71 0.46 9.39 7.35
C LEU A 71 1.24 8.59 6.29
N ILE A 72 0.53 7.65 5.64
CA ILE A 72 0.92 6.98 4.39
C ILE A 72 -0.23 7.18 3.40
N SER A 73 0.03 7.85 2.28
CA SER A 73 -0.97 8.13 1.25
C SER A 73 -0.45 7.74 -0.12
N GLY A 74 -1.10 6.76 -0.76
CA GLY A 74 -0.78 6.32 -2.13
C GLY A 74 0.66 5.84 -2.26
N GLU A 75 1.57 6.77 -2.57
CA GLU A 75 2.99 6.53 -2.87
C GLU A 75 3.96 7.28 -1.93
N SER A 76 3.46 8.02 -0.94
CA SER A 76 4.31 8.80 -0.02
C SER A 76 4.00 8.53 1.44
N ALA A 77 4.99 8.75 2.30
CA ALA A 77 4.87 8.60 3.74
C ALA A 77 5.51 9.79 4.48
N SER A 78 4.94 10.12 5.64
CA SER A 78 5.42 11.18 6.53
C SER A 78 6.81 10.87 7.12
N ALA A 79 7.60 11.91 7.40
CA ALA A 79 8.97 11.74 7.91
C ALA A 79 9.03 10.98 9.24
N GLU A 80 8.05 11.19 10.13
CA GLU A 80 8.01 10.53 11.43
C GLU A 80 7.63 9.05 11.31
N TYR A 81 6.70 8.71 10.42
CA TYR A 81 6.43 7.32 10.05
C TYR A 81 7.69 6.62 9.54
N MET A 82 8.43 7.28 8.64
CA MET A 82 9.67 6.74 8.10
C MET A 82 10.72 6.53 9.19
N ARG A 83 10.86 7.45 10.16
CA ARG A 83 11.73 7.27 11.33
C ARG A 83 11.34 6.08 12.17
N MET A 84 10.05 5.90 12.45
CA MET A 84 9.56 4.79 13.25
C MET A 84 9.81 3.45 12.56
N LEU A 85 9.53 3.36 11.24
CA LEU A 85 9.87 2.19 10.44
C LEU A 85 11.38 1.91 10.41
N LEU A 86 12.21 2.94 10.23
CA LEU A 86 13.65 2.79 10.23
C LEU A 86 14.14 2.23 11.57
N ARG A 87 13.63 2.73 12.70
CA ARG A 87 13.97 2.18 14.03
C ARG A 87 13.61 0.70 14.13
N LEU A 88 12.43 0.31 13.66
CA LEU A 88 12.01 -1.10 13.62
C LEU A 88 12.95 -1.95 12.75
N ILE A 89 13.20 -1.52 11.51
CA ILE A 89 14.06 -2.26 10.58
C ILE A 89 15.48 -2.37 11.11
N VAL A 90 16.04 -1.28 11.67
CA VAL A 90 17.38 -1.28 12.29
C VAL A 90 17.43 -2.22 13.48
N ALA A 91 16.40 -2.22 14.34
CA ALA A 91 16.32 -3.11 15.49
C ALA A 91 16.27 -4.59 15.05
N ASP A 92 15.54 -4.93 13.99
CA ASP A 92 15.41 -6.32 13.55
C ASP A 92 16.56 -6.79 12.64
N TYR A 93 17.12 -5.91 11.83
CA TYR A 93 18.26 -6.24 10.96
C TYR A 93 19.60 -6.22 11.71
N GLY A 94 19.71 -5.29 12.65
CA GLY A 94 20.96 -4.88 13.25
C GLY A 94 21.18 -5.31 14.69
N SER A 95 20.11 -5.40 15.48
CA SER A 95 20.17 -5.83 16.88
C SER A 95 19.80 -7.31 17.01
N VAL A 96 20.77 -8.19 16.75
CA VAL A 96 20.58 -9.64 16.64
C VAL A 96 21.58 -10.43 17.48
N SER A 97 21.12 -11.58 17.94
CA SER A 97 21.92 -12.63 18.58
C SER A 97 21.49 -13.99 18.03
N LYS A 98 22.24 -15.05 18.36
CA LYS A 98 21.84 -16.42 18.00
C LYS A 98 20.39 -16.76 18.40
N ALA A 99 19.93 -16.26 19.54
CA ALA A 99 18.59 -16.56 20.06
C ALA A 99 17.46 -15.82 19.33
N THR A 100 17.73 -14.61 18.84
CA THR A 100 16.68 -13.72 18.29
C THR A 100 16.70 -13.61 16.77
N ILE A 101 17.73 -14.11 16.11
CA ILE A 101 17.94 -13.84 14.68
C ILE A 101 16.86 -14.42 13.78
N ASP A 102 16.37 -15.63 14.08
CA ASP A 102 15.36 -16.29 13.26
C ASP A 102 14.01 -15.57 13.33
N SER A 103 13.59 -15.16 14.53
CA SER A 103 12.35 -14.42 14.72
C SER A 103 12.44 -13.03 14.07
N LYS A 104 13.54 -12.30 14.28
CA LYS A 104 13.74 -10.96 13.73
C LYS A 104 13.80 -10.96 12.20
N PHE A 105 14.52 -11.92 11.60
CA PHE A 105 14.60 -12.00 10.14
C PHE A 105 13.29 -12.48 9.51
N SER A 106 12.51 -13.31 10.21
CA SER A 106 11.15 -13.65 9.77
C SER A 106 10.22 -12.43 9.80
N SER A 107 10.29 -11.59 10.84
CA SER A 107 9.56 -10.33 10.90
C SER A 107 9.94 -9.39 9.75
N LEU A 108 11.25 -9.27 9.46
CA LEU A 108 11.72 -8.47 8.32
C LEU A 108 11.20 -8.99 6.98
N LEU A 109 11.21 -10.31 6.77
CA LEU A 109 10.69 -10.91 5.54
C LEU A 109 9.20 -10.61 5.33
N GLY A 110 8.42 -10.45 6.40
CA GLY A 110 7.04 -10.00 6.32
C GLY A 110 6.86 -8.58 5.76
N LEU A 111 7.92 -7.76 5.78
CA LEU A 111 7.94 -6.40 5.22
C LEU A 111 8.60 -6.34 3.84
N VAL A 112 9.06 -7.46 3.28
CA VAL A 112 9.75 -7.48 1.98
C VAL A 112 8.74 -7.58 0.85
N TYR A 113 8.99 -6.82 -0.22
CA TYR A 113 8.15 -6.85 -1.41
C TYR A 113 8.12 -8.27 -2.01
N PRO A 114 6.95 -8.79 -2.45
CA PRO A 114 6.80 -10.21 -2.81
C PRO A 114 7.81 -10.72 -3.85
N ASP A 115 8.16 -9.92 -4.86
CA ASP A 115 9.12 -10.32 -5.89
C ASP A 115 10.59 -10.31 -5.42
N ARG A 116 10.87 -9.66 -4.27
CA ARG A 116 12.19 -9.60 -3.62
C ARG A 116 12.34 -10.61 -2.50
N ALA A 117 11.25 -11.21 -2.04
CA ALA A 117 11.22 -12.08 -0.86
C ALA A 117 12.32 -13.15 -0.88
N GLU A 118 12.47 -13.88 -2.00
CA GLU A 118 13.48 -14.94 -2.12
C GLU A 118 14.92 -14.41 -2.07
N ALA A 119 15.21 -13.33 -2.79
CA ALA A 119 16.54 -12.75 -2.82
C ALA A 119 16.96 -12.20 -1.45
N VAL A 120 16.03 -11.52 -0.76
CA VAL A 120 16.27 -11.00 0.59
C VAL A 120 16.37 -12.14 1.60
N ARG A 121 15.54 -13.19 1.48
CA ARG A 121 15.61 -14.40 2.32
C ARG A 121 16.98 -15.06 2.24
N LEU A 122 17.54 -15.24 1.04
CA LEU A 122 18.88 -15.79 0.87
C LEU A 122 19.95 -14.95 1.57
N LYS A 123 19.88 -13.62 1.41
CA LYS A 123 20.81 -12.67 2.05
C LYS A 123 20.71 -12.68 3.57
N LEU A 124 19.50 -12.69 4.12
CA LEU A 124 19.24 -12.79 5.55
C LEU A 124 19.69 -14.15 6.10
N ASN A 125 19.44 -15.25 5.39
CA ASN A 125 19.91 -16.58 5.78
C ASN A 125 21.43 -16.65 5.83
N ASP A 126 22.11 -16.05 4.85
CA ASP A 126 23.58 -16.04 4.84
C ASP A 126 24.15 -15.24 6.02
N ARG A 127 23.58 -14.06 6.29
CA ARG A 127 23.89 -13.28 7.49
C ARG A 127 23.58 -14.07 8.77
N ALA A 128 22.50 -14.85 8.79
CA ALA A 128 22.11 -15.62 9.96
C ALA A 128 23.09 -16.73 10.31
N LYS A 129 23.73 -17.35 9.32
CA LYS A 129 24.76 -18.37 9.54
C LYS A 129 25.88 -17.85 10.44
N TYR A 130 26.34 -16.62 10.24
CA TYR A 130 27.40 -16.02 11.05
C TYR A 130 27.04 -16.01 12.54
N PHE A 131 25.86 -15.51 12.91
CA PHE A 131 25.44 -15.47 14.31
C PHE A 131 25.07 -16.85 14.86
N LYS A 132 24.65 -17.79 14.02
CA LYS A 132 24.36 -19.16 14.44
C LYS A 132 25.61 -19.98 14.73
N GLN A 133 26.71 -19.69 14.03
CA GLN A 133 28.02 -20.33 14.24
C GLN A 133 28.64 -19.96 15.59
N PHE A 134 28.40 -18.75 16.09
CA PHE A 134 29.02 -18.24 17.31
C PHE A 134 27.99 -17.94 18.40
N ASN A 135 27.96 -18.75 19.46
CA ASN A 135 27.01 -18.59 20.57
C ASN A 135 27.18 -17.28 21.34
N THR A 136 28.39 -16.72 21.33
CA THR A 136 28.79 -15.57 22.13
C THR A 136 28.78 -14.26 21.34
N VAL A 137 28.42 -14.30 20.05
CA VAL A 137 28.38 -13.12 19.20
C VAL A 137 26.97 -12.54 19.20
N SER A 138 26.86 -11.28 19.60
CA SER A 138 25.67 -10.48 19.38
C SER A 138 26.05 -9.11 18.82
N GLN A 139 25.07 -8.49 18.18
CA GLN A 139 25.21 -7.17 17.61
C GLN A 139 24.04 -6.33 18.08
N LEU A 140 24.33 -5.07 18.41
CA LEU A 140 23.36 -4.04 18.68
C LEU A 140 23.54 -2.96 17.60
N MET A 141 22.44 -2.46 17.04
CA MET A 141 22.44 -1.31 16.16
C MET A 141 21.35 -0.32 16.59
N GLU A 142 21.72 0.95 16.63
CA GLU A 142 20.84 2.04 16.99
C GLU A 142 20.87 3.13 15.93
N LEU A 143 19.70 3.68 15.60
CA LEU A 143 19.58 4.80 14.69
C LEU A 143 20.04 6.07 15.41
N LEU A 144 20.93 6.83 14.78
CA LEU A 144 21.37 8.12 15.32
C LEU A 144 20.21 9.13 15.32
N PRO A 145 19.82 9.70 16.47
CA PRO A 145 18.58 10.47 16.62
C PRO A 145 18.57 11.80 15.83
N GLU A 146 19.74 12.42 15.66
CA GLU A 146 19.88 13.77 15.11
C GLU A 146 20.30 13.80 13.64
N GLN A 147 20.36 12.66 12.95
CA GLN A 147 20.80 12.65 11.56
C GLN A 147 19.67 12.89 10.56
N PRO A 148 19.88 13.78 9.56
CA PRO A 148 18.93 13.96 8.49
C PRO A 148 18.82 12.66 7.68
N ILE A 149 17.58 12.22 7.49
CA ILE A 149 17.27 11.10 6.62
C ILE A 149 17.15 11.63 5.20
N THR A 150 18.03 11.15 4.31
CA THR A 150 17.96 11.50 2.90
C THR A 150 17.17 10.44 2.16
N ILE A 151 16.10 10.85 1.49
CA ILE A 151 15.28 9.98 0.64
C ILE A 151 15.52 10.39 -0.81
N THR A 152 15.93 9.43 -1.64
CA THR A 152 16.13 9.61 -3.08
C THR A 152 15.12 8.78 -3.83
N GLU A 153 14.33 9.41 -4.69
CA GLU A 153 13.42 8.71 -5.61
C GLU A 153 14.20 8.19 -6.83
N ASN A 154 13.89 6.95 -7.24
CA ASN A 154 14.48 6.21 -8.35
C ASN A 154 16.02 6.31 -8.40
N PRO A 155 16.72 5.82 -7.36
CA PRO A 155 18.17 5.92 -7.29
C PRO A 155 18.83 5.15 -8.44
N GLU A 156 19.91 5.70 -8.98
CA GLU A 156 20.74 5.01 -9.96
C GLU A 156 21.51 3.83 -9.31
N GLY A 157 21.88 2.84 -10.11
CA GLY A 157 22.72 1.72 -9.66
C GLY A 157 22.00 0.63 -8.86
N ILE A 158 20.67 0.52 -8.98
CA ILE A 158 19.91 -0.62 -8.44
C ILE A 158 20.35 -1.91 -9.16
N LYS A 159 20.92 -2.87 -8.42
CA LYS A 159 21.43 -4.15 -8.94
C LYS A 159 20.41 -5.30 -8.85
N TYR A 160 19.14 -4.98 -8.64
CA TYR A 160 18.07 -5.98 -8.53
C TYR A 160 16.88 -5.64 -9.42
N ASN A 161 16.18 -6.70 -9.85
CA ASN A 161 14.94 -6.55 -10.60
C ASN A 161 13.74 -6.53 -9.63
N THR A 162 12.75 -5.69 -9.93
CA THR A 162 11.48 -5.61 -9.21
C THR A 162 10.42 -4.98 -10.11
N ALA A 163 9.17 -5.43 -9.94
CA ALA A 163 7.96 -4.91 -10.56
C ALA A 163 7.43 -3.64 -9.88
N ALA A 164 8.02 -3.21 -8.76
CA ALA A 164 7.64 -1.98 -8.07
C ALA A 164 7.78 -0.75 -8.99
N ARG A 165 6.70 0.03 -9.13
CA ARG A 165 6.63 1.20 -10.03
C ARG A 165 7.59 2.31 -9.61
N LYS A 166 7.57 2.68 -8.33
CA LYS A 166 8.44 3.70 -7.74
C LYS A 166 9.38 3.05 -6.75
N LYS A 167 10.64 3.48 -6.77
CA LYS A 167 11.69 2.97 -5.91
C LYS A 167 12.27 4.14 -5.15
N TYR A 168 12.48 3.96 -3.86
CA TYR A 168 13.04 4.99 -3.00
C TYR A 168 14.24 4.40 -2.28
N ARG A 169 15.29 5.20 -2.10
CA ARG A 169 16.43 4.84 -1.25
C ARG A 169 16.48 5.79 -0.07
N ILE A 170 16.49 5.22 1.12
CA ILE A 170 16.75 5.92 2.36
C ILE A 170 18.21 5.73 2.70
N GLN A 171 18.94 6.82 2.89
CA GLN A 171 20.29 6.80 3.46
C GLN A 171 20.24 7.31 4.89
N PHE A 172 20.86 6.55 5.80
CA PHE A 172 20.95 6.89 7.22
C PHE A 172 22.23 6.31 7.82
N SER A 173 22.62 6.79 9.00
CA SER A 173 23.72 6.19 9.76
C SER A 173 23.23 5.63 11.09
N VAL A 174 23.93 4.62 11.55
CA VAL A 174 23.64 3.85 12.75
C VAL A 174 24.91 3.71 13.56
N GLU A 175 24.76 3.65 14.89
CA GLU A 175 25.82 3.14 15.75
C GLU A 175 25.67 1.64 15.87
N GLN A 176 26.76 0.93 15.60
CA GLN A 176 26.83 -0.52 15.74
C GLN A 176 27.77 -0.86 16.88
N ARG A 177 27.32 -1.74 17.78
CA ARG A 177 28.16 -2.31 18.84
C ARG A 177 28.14 -3.84 18.70
N LYS A 178 29.32 -4.44 18.64
CA LYS A 178 29.46 -5.90 18.64
C LYS A 178 29.88 -6.37 20.03
N ILE A 179 29.25 -7.45 20.49
CA ILE A 179 29.57 -8.09 21.76
C ILE A 179 30.02 -9.51 21.43
N ILE A 180 31.20 -9.88 21.94
CA ILE A 180 31.81 -11.19 21.74
C ILE A 180 32.18 -11.73 23.12
N GLY A 181 31.35 -12.65 23.62
CA GLY A 181 31.48 -13.16 24.99
C GLY A 181 31.17 -12.05 25.99
N GLU A 182 32.13 -11.75 26.85
CA GLU A 182 32.03 -10.68 27.85
C GLU A 182 32.60 -9.35 27.34
N GLU A 183 33.28 -9.36 26.20
CA GLU A 183 33.86 -8.15 25.63
C GLU A 183 32.88 -7.42 24.71
N ALA A 184 32.67 -6.14 24.98
CA ALA A 184 32.00 -5.25 24.07
C ALA A 184 33.03 -4.45 23.26
N LYS A 185 33.01 -4.60 21.93
CA LYS A 185 33.82 -3.79 21.02
C LYS A 185 33.31 -2.34 21.02
N PRO A 186 34.17 -1.36 20.70
CA PRO A 186 33.77 0.05 20.62
C PRO A 186 32.64 0.25 19.61
N ASN A 187 31.88 1.32 19.79
CA ASN A 187 30.82 1.70 18.84
C ASN A 187 31.46 2.09 17.51
N GLU A 188 30.89 1.58 16.42
CA GLU A 188 31.26 1.91 15.05
C GLU A 188 30.09 2.60 14.38
N THR A 189 30.32 3.79 13.83
CA THR A 189 29.31 4.45 13.00
C THR A 189 29.33 3.85 11.60
N LYS A 190 28.18 3.34 11.18
CA LYS A 190 28.01 2.69 9.88
C LYS A 190 26.95 3.42 9.06
N ARG A 191 27.22 3.61 7.77
CA ARG A 191 26.20 4.10 6.82
C ARG A 191 25.41 2.92 6.28
N MET A 192 24.11 3.08 6.20
CA MET A 192 23.18 2.08 5.73
C MET A 192 22.23 2.67 4.70
N TYR A 193 21.71 1.79 3.84
CA TYR A 193 20.73 2.11 2.84
C TYR A 193 19.58 1.12 2.92
N ILE A 194 18.35 1.63 2.85
CA ILE A 194 17.17 0.80 2.65
C ILE A 194 16.52 1.26 1.36
N ASP A 195 16.44 0.34 0.41
CA ASP A 195 15.63 0.54 -0.76
C ASP A 195 14.21 0.05 -0.46
N TYR A 196 13.21 0.85 -0.77
CA TYR A 196 11.81 0.57 -0.48
C TYR A 196 10.89 1.05 -1.59
N THR A 197 9.66 0.57 -1.54
CA THR A 197 8.54 1.09 -2.33
C THR A 197 7.32 1.27 -1.43
N VAL A 198 6.42 2.16 -1.81
CA VAL A 198 5.09 2.26 -1.21
C VAL A 198 4.09 1.85 -2.27
N SER A 199 3.33 0.79 -2.00
CA SER A 199 2.34 0.24 -2.91
C SER A 199 1.10 -0.14 -2.11
N GLN A 200 -0.08 0.26 -2.60
CA GLN A 200 -1.36 0.00 -1.95
C GLN A 200 -1.41 0.49 -0.49
N GLY A 201 -0.78 1.65 -0.22
CA GLY A 201 -0.73 2.23 1.13
C GLY A 201 0.14 1.45 2.13
N GLN A 202 0.97 0.51 1.66
CA GLN A 202 1.88 -0.28 2.47
C GLN A 202 3.34 -0.02 2.10
N PHE A 203 4.20 0.00 3.11
CA PHE A 203 5.65 0.08 2.93
C PHE A 203 6.22 -1.31 2.67
N TRP A 204 7.07 -1.41 1.66
CA TRP A 204 7.73 -2.65 1.28
C TRP A 204 9.23 -2.46 1.10
N ILE A 205 10.01 -3.34 1.72
CA ILE A 205 11.46 -3.41 1.58
C ILE A 205 11.80 -4.06 0.24
N LEU A 206 12.67 -3.42 -0.53
CA LEU A 206 13.22 -3.96 -1.77
C LEU A 206 14.62 -4.58 -1.53
N ASP A 207 15.44 -3.90 -0.74
CA ASP A 207 16.76 -4.38 -0.30
C ASP A 207 17.23 -3.59 0.94
N ILE A 208 18.09 -4.21 1.75
CA ILE A 208 18.75 -3.58 2.90
C ILE A 208 20.26 -3.70 2.71
N GLN A 209 20.99 -2.59 2.73
CA GLN A 209 22.43 -2.54 2.52
C GLN A 209 23.12 -1.88 3.70
N GLY A 210 24.26 -2.44 4.09
CA GLY A 210 25.06 -2.00 5.22
C GLY A 210 26.26 -2.88 5.36
#